data_AF-A0A974XZT6-F1
#
_entry.id   AF-A0A974XZT6-F1
#
_cell.length_a   1.000
_cell.length_b   1.000
_cell.length_c   1.000
_cell.angle_alpha   90.00
_cell.angle_beta   90.00
_cell.angle_gamma   90.00
#
_symmetry.space_group_name_H-M   'P 1'
#
loop_
_entity.id
_entity.type
_entity.pdbx_description
1 polymer ?
#
loop_
_entity_poly.entity_id
_entity_poly.type
_entity_poly.pdbx_seq_one_letter_code
_entity_poly.pdbx_strand_id
1 'polypeptide(L)'
;MEERIARLKTSDDARRLAENARRLGHPELGARALQRASELQAAEEGFSTPAEQAIAIALYAYEDEQSRLKERTFRANRTRQMLDRHGALIAAERMVLSRQPSKGFEVLEEAGLQALSFEAIIDRFPGEFSAAAVEAARARLEGRPSPRAVSEDAPSEAGAFGEENDSLAPPTLDAEAVAFLKGFKDPNGWFLTRWMPRYRETTQAISQALRQDRPQDVFEIVWKSPDNAISNAGPGLLKYETVEAMRNDLLEVIRQIHSDGSPASFNRIVERFERWKAEGRIGKVPRLLIARAFAGVHPARYHTTVDGDRHNEVLGWFVQHTGFIRPRSGSWAASAQALVGHLDQLGVFDDILARNMFPWFVADQLSVRTARAAVPPGHQPRALAAFAELPPAQRIIALRHNAIQTALFDRLATELGRDRVWTEYPTGTGGFADAITRLPDGRCHLYEIKVADSAAEVVRLAMGQLLEYGFRQGGLEPVKLFVVGEPALDAVTNIFVARLRADFNLPIEYLQVELPDT
;
A
#
# COMPACT_ATOMS: atom_id res chain seq x y z
N MET A 1 23.04 -31.09 -40.13
CA MET A 1 22.84 -29.72 -39.62
C MET A 1 22.67 -29.72 -38.10
N GLU A 2 21.92 -30.68 -37.55
CA GLU A 2 21.80 -30.93 -36.09
C GLU A 2 23.14 -31.22 -35.41
N GLU A 3 24.02 -31.92 -36.12
CA GLU A 3 25.36 -32.27 -35.66
C GLU A 3 26.26 -31.05 -35.37
N ARG A 4 26.02 -29.89 -36.00
CA ARG A 4 26.76 -28.66 -35.73
C ARG A 4 26.33 -27.99 -34.43
N ILE A 5 25.04 -28.03 -34.11
CA ILE A 5 24.50 -27.48 -32.85
C ILE A 5 24.91 -28.38 -31.67
N ALA A 6 24.87 -29.69 -31.85
CA ALA A 6 25.28 -30.66 -30.82
C ALA A 6 26.77 -30.56 -30.44
N ARG A 7 27.63 -30.08 -31.35
CA ARG A 7 29.08 -29.90 -31.11
C ARG A 7 29.45 -28.60 -30.41
N LEU A 8 28.49 -27.69 -30.18
CA LEU A 8 28.73 -26.45 -29.44
C LEU A 8 28.96 -26.75 -27.97
N LYS A 9 30.04 -26.18 -27.42
CA LYS A 9 30.50 -26.44 -26.05
C LYS A 9 30.23 -25.29 -25.08
N THR A 10 29.97 -24.09 -25.59
CA THR A 10 29.74 -22.89 -24.77
C THR A 10 28.47 -22.16 -25.22
N SER A 11 27.82 -21.49 -24.26
CA SER A 11 26.63 -20.67 -24.52
C SER A 11 26.92 -19.53 -25.51
N ASP A 12 28.08 -18.89 -25.41
CA ASP A 12 28.52 -17.80 -26.30
C ASP A 12 28.72 -18.23 -27.75
N ASP A 13 29.27 -19.43 -27.99
CA ASP A 13 29.42 -19.96 -29.35
C ASP A 13 28.05 -20.24 -29.99
N ALA A 14 27.10 -20.70 -29.18
CA ALA A 14 25.72 -20.95 -29.60
C ALA A 14 24.95 -19.66 -29.91
N ARG A 15 25.12 -18.60 -29.11
CA ARG A 15 24.56 -17.27 -29.38
C ARG A 15 25.12 -16.68 -30.68
N ARG A 16 26.43 -16.77 -30.89
CA ARG A 16 27.08 -16.33 -32.14
C ARG A 16 26.59 -17.10 -33.36
N LEU A 17 26.32 -18.40 -33.22
CA LEU A 17 25.70 -19.17 -34.30
C LEU A 17 24.26 -18.71 -34.57
N ALA A 18 23.47 -18.42 -33.53
CA ALA A 18 22.10 -17.96 -33.65
C ALA A 18 21.99 -16.61 -34.39
N GLU A 19 22.85 -15.65 -34.04
CA GLU A 19 22.93 -14.34 -34.69
C GLU A 19 23.33 -14.47 -36.16
N ASN A 20 24.34 -15.28 -36.46
CA ASN A 20 24.78 -15.51 -37.84
C ASN A 20 23.73 -16.24 -38.68
N ALA A 21 23.04 -17.24 -38.11
CA ALA A 21 21.96 -17.94 -38.79
C ALA A 21 20.78 -17.01 -39.12
N ARG A 22 20.40 -16.13 -38.18
CA ARG A 22 19.40 -15.08 -38.42
C ARG A 22 19.83 -14.11 -39.52
N ARG A 23 21.08 -13.61 -39.45
CA ARG A 23 21.64 -12.67 -40.45
C ARG A 23 21.69 -13.26 -41.86
N LEU A 24 21.88 -14.58 -41.98
CA LEU A 24 21.96 -15.30 -43.24
C LEU A 24 20.60 -15.85 -43.72
N GLY A 25 19.48 -15.50 -43.07
CA GLY A 25 18.14 -15.89 -43.51
C GLY A 25 17.73 -17.32 -43.14
N HIS A 26 18.37 -17.92 -42.12
CA HIS A 26 18.03 -19.24 -41.60
C HIS A 26 17.41 -19.15 -40.18
N PRO A 27 16.16 -18.69 -40.05
CA PRO A 27 15.53 -18.41 -38.76
C PRO A 27 15.34 -19.65 -37.88
N GLU A 28 15.04 -20.81 -38.48
CA GLU A 28 14.88 -22.08 -37.74
C GLU A 28 16.19 -22.55 -37.11
N LEU A 29 17.30 -22.42 -37.85
CA LEU A 29 18.64 -22.71 -37.34
C LEU A 29 19.00 -21.74 -36.21
N GLY A 30 18.63 -20.47 -36.36
CA GLY A 30 18.78 -19.46 -35.32
C GLY A 30 18.02 -19.78 -34.04
N ALA A 31 16.77 -20.22 -34.15
CA ALA A 31 15.94 -20.62 -33.00
C ALA A 31 16.54 -21.82 -32.25
N ARG A 32 16.96 -22.86 -32.99
CA ARG A 32 17.58 -24.07 -32.40
C ARG A 32 18.93 -23.76 -31.75
N ALA A 33 19.73 -22.87 -32.34
CA ALA A 33 20.99 -22.43 -31.75
C ALA A 33 20.77 -21.60 -30.48
N LEU A 34 19.74 -20.76 -30.45
CA LEU A 34 19.37 -19.98 -29.26
C LEU A 34 18.89 -20.88 -28.11
N GLN A 35 18.06 -21.89 -28.41
CA GLN A 35 17.66 -22.89 -27.43
C GLN A 35 18.87 -23.61 -26.83
N ARG A 36 19.81 -24.04 -27.68
CA ARG A 36 21.06 -24.68 -27.24
C ARG A 36 21.92 -23.74 -26.39
N ALA A 37 21.92 -22.45 -26.69
CA ALA A 37 22.63 -21.45 -25.91
C ALA A 37 22.08 -21.36 -24.48
N SER A 38 20.76 -21.34 -24.32
CA SER A 38 20.12 -21.30 -23.00
C SER A 38 20.38 -22.57 -22.18
N GLU A 39 20.39 -23.75 -22.82
CA GLU A 39 20.76 -25.02 -22.16
C GLU A 39 22.21 -25.02 -21.66
N LEU A 40 23.15 -24.60 -22.52
CA LEU A 40 24.57 -24.54 -22.17
C LEU A 40 24.81 -23.50 -21.06
N GLN A 41 24.12 -22.36 -21.12
CA GLN A 41 24.21 -21.34 -20.08
C GLN A 41 23.70 -21.86 -18.72
N ALA A 42 22.58 -22.59 -18.72
CA ALA A 42 22.05 -23.19 -17.49
C ALA A 42 23.06 -24.19 -16.89
N ALA A 43 23.70 -25.02 -17.71
CA ALA A 43 24.74 -25.94 -17.25
C ALA A 43 26.00 -25.22 -16.73
N GLU A 44 26.43 -24.14 -17.40
CA GLU A 44 27.54 -23.27 -16.97
C GLU A 44 27.24 -22.57 -15.63
N GLU A 45 25.99 -22.18 -15.38
CA GLU A 45 25.51 -21.58 -14.13
C GLU A 45 25.24 -22.61 -13.01
N GLY A 46 25.46 -23.91 -13.27
CA GLY A 46 25.37 -24.98 -12.26
C GLY A 46 24.01 -25.65 -12.11
N PHE A 47 23.05 -25.39 -13.02
CA PHE A 47 21.76 -26.09 -13.05
C PHE A 47 21.94 -27.50 -13.64
N SER A 48 21.79 -28.52 -12.80
CA SER A 48 22.28 -29.87 -13.06
C SER A 48 21.17 -30.84 -13.50
N THR A 49 19.95 -30.66 -13.02
CA THR A 49 18.81 -31.51 -13.38
C THR A 49 17.99 -30.93 -14.55
N PRO A 50 17.22 -31.75 -15.29
CA PRO A 50 16.34 -31.25 -16.35
C PRO A 50 15.33 -30.19 -15.87
N ALA A 51 14.80 -30.34 -14.66
CA ALA A 51 13.87 -29.38 -14.06
C ALA A 51 14.56 -28.06 -13.67
N GLU A 52 15.75 -28.14 -13.07
CA GLU A 52 16.58 -26.97 -12.77
C GLU A 52 16.95 -26.18 -14.03
N GLN A 53 17.34 -26.88 -15.10
CA GLN A 53 17.65 -26.26 -16.40
C GLN A 53 16.42 -25.59 -17.01
N ALA A 54 15.25 -26.23 -16.93
CA ALA A 54 14.00 -25.64 -17.42
C ALA A 54 13.65 -24.35 -16.66
N ILE A 55 13.85 -24.31 -15.34
CA ILE A 55 13.64 -23.12 -14.50
C ILE A 55 14.62 -21.98 -14.89
N ALA A 56 15.89 -22.31 -15.14
CA ALA A 56 16.87 -21.33 -15.61
C ALA A 56 16.50 -20.75 -16.98
N ILE A 57 16.08 -21.60 -17.92
CA ILE A 57 15.64 -21.18 -19.25
C ILE A 57 14.41 -20.27 -19.16
N ALA A 58 13.45 -20.59 -18.28
CA ALA A 58 12.29 -19.73 -18.01
C ALA A 58 12.68 -18.35 -17.49
N LEU A 59 13.67 -18.29 -16.58
CA LEU A 59 14.20 -17.05 -16.06
C LEU A 59 14.85 -16.19 -17.15
N TYR A 60 15.65 -16.80 -18.04
CA TYR A 60 16.28 -16.09 -19.15
C TYR A 60 15.23 -15.54 -20.13
N ALA A 61 14.22 -16.34 -20.48
CA ALA A 61 13.12 -15.90 -21.33
C ALA A 61 12.35 -14.72 -20.72
N TYR A 62 12.13 -14.74 -19.40
CA TYR A 62 11.52 -13.63 -18.68
C TYR A 62 12.39 -12.36 -18.68
N GLU A 63 13.71 -12.49 -18.47
CA GLU A 63 14.65 -11.37 -18.50
C GLU A 63 14.73 -10.72 -19.88
N ASP A 64 14.72 -11.53 -20.94
CA ASP A 64 14.72 -11.06 -22.34
C ASP A 64 13.42 -10.32 -22.68
N GLU A 65 12.26 -10.86 -22.31
CA GLU A 65 10.98 -10.21 -22.59
C GLU A 65 10.82 -8.90 -21.82
N GLN A 66 11.29 -8.86 -20.57
CA GLN A 66 11.34 -7.62 -19.80
C GLN A 66 12.33 -6.60 -20.38
N SER A 67 13.45 -7.05 -20.95
CA SER A 67 14.41 -6.18 -21.61
C SER A 67 13.81 -5.55 -22.86
N ARG A 68 13.04 -6.34 -23.64
CA ARG A 68 12.28 -5.89 -24.81
C ARG A 68 11.24 -4.85 -24.46
N LEU A 69 10.43 -5.09 -23.42
CA LEU A 69 9.37 -4.18 -22.97
C LEU A 69 9.91 -2.85 -22.41
N LYS A 70 11.13 -2.85 -21.85
CA LYS A 70 11.74 -1.67 -21.22
C LYS A 70 12.74 -0.95 -22.11
N GLU A 71 12.99 -1.46 -23.32
CA GLU A 71 14.00 -0.97 -24.28
C GLU A 71 15.40 -0.78 -23.64
N ARG A 72 15.71 -1.61 -22.63
CA ARG A 72 17.01 -1.60 -21.92
C ARG A 72 17.26 -2.98 -21.31
N THR A 73 18.53 -3.32 -21.09
CA THR A 73 18.91 -4.57 -20.42
C THR A 73 18.26 -4.67 -19.04
N PHE A 74 17.52 -5.75 -18.80
CA PHE A 74 16.86 -6.05 -17.54
C PHE A 74 17.36 -7.39 -16.99
N ARG A 75 17.68 -7.39 -15.69
CA ARG A 75 18.06 -8.60 -14.96
C ARG A 75 17.16 -8.77 -13.74
N ALA A 76 16.62 -9.97 -13.55
CA ALA A 76 15.68 -10.29 -12.49
C ALA A 76 16.41 -10.60 -11.17
N ASN A 77 17.08 -9.59 -10.61
CA ASN A 77 17.97 -9.74 -9.45
C ASN A 77 17.30 -10.40 -8.23
N ARG A 78 16.02 -10.09 -7.95
CA ARG A 78 15.29 -10.71 -6.83
C ARG A 78 15.03 -12.20 -7.06
N THR A 79 14.67 -12.58 -8.29
CA THR A 79 14.44 -13.98 -8.65
C THR A 79 15.76 -14.75 -8.60
N ARG A 80 16.84 -14.23 -9.19
CA ARG A 80 18.18 -14.82 -9.09
C ARG A 80 18.62 -15.03 -7.64
N GLN A 81 18.52 -14.00 -6.79
CA GLN A 81 18.84 -14.11 -5.37
C GLN A 81 18.01 -15.17 -4.64
N MET A 82 16.75 -15.37 -5.05
CA MET A 82 15.88 -16.38 -4.47
C MET A 82 16.28 -17.80 -4.90
N LEU A 83 16.63 -18.00 -6.18
CA LEU A 83 17.18 -19.27 -6.67
C LEU A 83 18.48 -19.62 -5.96
N ASP A 84 19.39 -18.64 -5.80
CA ASP A 84 20.67 -18.85 -5.10
C ASP A 84 20.46 -19.22 -3.62
N ARG A 85 19.47 -18.59 -2.96
CA ARG A 85 19.21 -18.78 -1.53
C ARG A 85 18.48 -20.08 -1.20
N HIS A 86 17.57 -20.52 -2.06
CA HIS A 86 16.65 -21.62 -1.76
C HIS A 86 16.82 -22.84 -2.66
N GLY A 87 17.61 -22.75 -3.73
CA GLY A 87 17.64 -23.74 -4.80
C GLY A 87 16.49 -23.53 -5.80
N ALA A 88 16.72 -23.92 -7.05
CA ALA A 88 15.79 -23.62 -8.15
C ALA A 88 14.41 -24.26 -7.96
N LEU A 89 14.37 -25.53 -7.54
CA LEU A 89 13.12 -26.30 -7.38
C LEU A 89 12.22 -25.70 -6.28
N ILE A 90 12.78 -25.46 -5.08
CA ILE A 90 12.05 -24.86 -3.96
C ILE A 90 11.59 -23.44 -4.28
N ALA A 91 12.41 -22.66 -5.00
CA ALA A 91 12.04 -21.33 -5.45
C ALA A 91 10.84 -21.36 -6.41
N ALA A 92 10.82 -22.29 -7.39
CA ALA A 92 9.71 -22.47 -8.31
C ALA A 92 8.42 -22.91 -7.58
N GLU A 93 8.52 -23.85 -6.64
CA GLU A 93 7.34 -24.26 -5.83
C GLU A 93 6.75 -23.10 -5.06
N ARG A 94 7.58 -22.30 -4.38
CA ARG A 94 7.10 -21.14 -3.61
C ARG A 94 6.37 -20.13 -4.49
N MET A 95 6.83 -19.95 -5.73
CA MET A 95 6.18 -19.06 -6.69
C MET A 95 4.84 -19.62 -7.17
N VAL A 96 4.76 -20.93 -7.41
CA VAL A 96 3.50 -21.58 -7.83
C VAL A 96 2.49 -21.67 -6.69
N LEU A 97 2.94 -22.02 -5.48
CA LEU A 97 2.10 -22.11 -4.28
C LEU A 97 1.66 -20.74 -3.76
N SER A 98 2.30 -19.65 -4.21
CA SER A 98 1.84 -18.31 -3.88
C SER A 98 0.43 -18.07 -4.45
N ARG A 99 -0.40 -17.32 -3.73
CA ARG A 99 -1.81 -17.11 -4.09
C ARG A 99 -2.03 -16.39 -5.41
N GLN A 100 -1.02 -15.71 -5.94
CA GLN A 100 -1.10 -14.99 -7.21
C GLN A 100 -0.04 -15.51 -8.19
N PRO A 101 -0.33 -15.52 -9.50
CA PRO A 101 0.69 -15.79 -10.49
C PRO A 101 1.85 -14.81 -10.33
N SER A 102 3.07 -15.31 -10.43
CA SER A 102 4.23 -14.43 -10.35
C SER A 102 4.25 -13.45 -11.52
N LYS A 103 4.92 -12.30 -11.37
CA LYS A 103 5.11 -11.37 -12.49
C LYS A 103 5.80 -12.04 -13.69
N GLY A 104 6.61 -13.07 -13.44
CA GLY A 104 7.21 -13.90 -14.49
C GLY A 104 6.20 -14.72 -15.28
N PHE A 105 5.20 -15.29 -14.60
CA PHE A 105 4.11 -16.03 -15.23
C PHE A 105 3.32 -15.15 -16.19
N GLU A 106 2.87 -13.98 -15.73
CA GLU A 106 2.08 -13.04 -16.53
C GLU A 106 2.84 -12.60 -17.79
N VAL A 107 4.12 -12.27 -17.66
CA VAL A 107 4.94 -11.78 -18.77
C VAL A 107 5.19 -12.88 -19.81
N LEU A 108 5.39 -14.12 -19.36
CA LEU A 108 5.54 -15.25 -20.28
C LEU A 108 4.21 -15.62 -20.94
N GLU A 109 3.08 -15.52 -20.23
CA GLU A 109 1.75 -15.75 -20.79
C GLU A 109 1.38 -14.70 -21.85
N GLU A 110 1.57 -13.41 -21.55
CA GLU A 110 1.34 -12.30 -22.49
C GLU A 110 2.20 -12.40 -23.76
N ALA A 111 3.41 -12.95 -23.64
CA ALA A 111 4.32 -13.18 -24.75
C ALA A 111 4.05 -14.49 -25.53
N GLY A 112 3.02 -15.27 -25.15
CA GLY A 112 2.72 -16.57 -25.76
C GLY A 112 3.74 -17.67 -25.42
N LEU A 113 4.55 -17.46 -24.38
CA LEU A 113 5.60 -18.36 -23.87
C LEU A 113 5.16 -19.11 -22.60
N GLN A 114 3.85 -19.32 -22.41
CA GLN A 114 3.29 -19.98 -21.22
C GLN A 114 3.89 -21.38 -20.97
N ALA A 115 4.33 -22.08 -22.01
CA ALA A 115 5.02 -23.37 -21.90
C ALA A 115 6.39 -23.30 -21.17
N LEU A 116 6.92 -22.10 -20.96
CA LEU A 116 8.13 -21.82 -20.19
C LEU A 116 7.80 -21.31 -18.77
N SER A 117 6.53 -21.22 -18.37
CA SER A 117 6.17 -20.84 -17.00
C SER A 117 6.60 -21.88 -15.97
N PHE A 118 6.78 -21.47 -14.70
CA PHE A 118 7.08 -22.42 -13.62
C PHE A 118 5.94 -23.42 -13.41
N GLU A 119 4.71 -23.02 -13.65
CA GLU A 119 3.52 -23.86 -13.65
C GLU A 119 3.61 -24.96 -14.70
N ALA A 120 3.92 -24.61 -15.95
CA ALA A 120 4.10 -25.58 -17.03
C ALA A 120 5.32 -26.48 -16.83
N ILE A 121 6.35 -25.99 -16.14
CA ILE A 121 7.54 -26.78 -15.79
C ILE A 121 7.21 -27.76 -14.66
N ILE A 122 6.51 -27.31 -13.61
CA ILE A 122 6.10 -28.14 -12.49
C ILE A 122 5.15 -29.25 -12.93
N ASP A 123 4.20 -28.95 -13.81
CA ASP A 123 3.32 -29.97 -14.39
C ASP A 123 4.06 -30.97 -15.31
N ARG A 124 5.15 -30.54 -15.97
CA ARG A 124 5.99 -31.40 -16.82
C ARG A 124 6.90 -32.34 -16.02
N PHE A 125 7.35 -31.92 -14.85
CA PHE A 125 8.26 -32.69 -14.00
C PHE A 125 7.66 -32.98 -12.61
N PRO A 126 6.47 -33.61 -12.52
CA PRO A 126 5.73 -33.73 -11.27
C PRO A 126 6.45 -34.55 -10.19
N GLY A 127 7.43 -35.40 -10.58
CA GLY A 127 8.23 -36.19 -9.65
C GLY A 127 9.36 -35.40 -8.93
N GLU A 128 9.66 -34.18 -9.38
CA GLU A 128 10.69 -33.31 -8.79
C GLU A 128 10.09 -32.27 -7.82
N PHE A 129 8.76 -32.24 -7.68
CA PHE A 129 8.03 -31.23 -6.92
C PHE A 129 7.02 -31.86 -5.95
N SER A 130 6.63 -31.09 -4.93
CA SER A 130 5.58 -31.48 -3.99
C SER A 130 4.23 -31.64 -4.69
N ALA A 131 3.42 -32.62 -4.23
CA ALA A 131 2.08 -32.86 -4.77
C ALA A 131 1.19 -31.61 -4.72
N ALA A 132 1.34 -30.79 -3.68
CA ALA A 132 0.65 -29.51 -3.56
C ALA A 132 1.06 -28.51 -4.66
N ALA A 133 2.36 -28.43 -5.00
CA ALA A 133 2.83 -27.55 -6.07
C ALA A 133 2.35 -28.03 -7.45
N VAL A 134 2.31 -29.35 -7.70
CA VAL A 134 1.77 -29.93 -8.94
C VAL A 134 0.28 -29.63 -9.10
N GLU A 135 -0.52 -29.83 -8.06
CA GLU A 135 -1.95 -29.52 -8.10
C GLU A 135 -2.21 -28.01 -8.26
N ALA A 136 -1.43 -27.15 -7.58
CA ALA A 136 -1.49 -25.71 -7.76
C ALA A 136 -1.10 -25.27 -9.18
N ALA A 137 -0.07 -25.88 -9.77
CA ALA A 137 0.36 -25.63 -11.14
C ALA A 137 -0.75 -25.99 -12.14
N ARG A 138 -1.30 -27.20 -12.03
CA ARG A 138 -2.40 -27.67 -12.89
C ARG A 138 -3.64 -26.81 -12.78
N ALA A 139 -4.06 -26.51 -11.54
CA ALA A 139 -5.18 -25.61 -11.31
C ALA A 139 -4.96 -24.26 -12.01
N ARG A 140 -3.75 -23.69 -11.92
CA ARG A 140 -3.42 -22.41 -12.56
C ARG A 140 -3.37 -22.50 -14.09
N LEU A 141 -2.83 -23.57 -14.67
CA LEU A 141 -2.83 -23.77 -16.13
C LEU A 141 -4.23 -23.97 -16.70
N GLU A 142 -5.14 -24.56 -15.93
CA GLU A 142 -6.53 -24.80 -16.31
C GLU A 142 -7.48 -23.65 -15.94
N GLY A 143 -6.97 -22.56 -15.36
CA GLY A 143 -7.77 -21.40 -14.94
C GLY A 143 -8.67 -21.65 -13.72
N ARG A 144 -8.42 -22.72 -12.97
CA ARG A 144 -9.10 -23.07 -11.71
C ARG A 144 -8.41 -22.41 -10.51
N PRO A 145 -9.14 -22.03 -9.45
CA PRO A 145 -8.53 -21.51 -8.23
C PRO A 145 -7.61 -22.56 -7.60
N SER A 146 -6.39 -22.17 -7.23
CA SER A 146 -5.40 -23.05 -6.60
C SER A 146 -5.95 -23.64 -5.28
N PRO A 147 -5.77 -24.95 -5.01
CA PRO A 147 -6.23 -25.55 -3.78
C PRO A 147 -5.65 -24.84 -2.54
N ARG A 148 -6.48 -24.68 -1.50
CA ARG A 148 -6.03 -24.19 -0.20
C ARG A 148 -4.93 -25.13 0.32
N ALA A 149 -3.79 -24.58 0.73
CA ALA A 149 -2.86 -25.32 1.58
C ALA A 149 -3.60 -25.66 2.87
N VAL A 150 -3.99 -26.93 3.01
CA VAL A 150 -4.60 -27.47 4.20
C VAL A 150 -3.51 -27.52 5.27
N SER A 151 -3.65 -26.73 6.33
CA SER A 151 -2.95 -27.02 7.58
C SER A 151 -3.44 -28.37 8.07
N GLU A 152 -2.51 -29.32 8.23
CA GLU A 152 -2.78 -30.64 8.81
C GLU A 152 -3.38 -30.48 10.20
N ASP A 153 -4.70 -30.75 10.32
CA ASP A 153 -5.36 -31.37 11.48
C ASP A 153 -6.79 -31.77 11.02
N ALA A 154 -7.04 -33.07 10.96
CA ALA A 154 -8.26 -33.73 10.46
C ALA A 154 -9.05 -34.36 11.64
N PRO A 155 -10.29 -34.94 11.50
CA PRO A 155 -10.95 -35.34 10.25
C PRO A 155 -12.46 -35.06 10.07
N SER A 156 -12.83 -35.28 8.81
CA SER A 156 -14.11 -35.38 8.08
C SER A 156 -15.43 -35.65 8.81
N GLU A 157 -16.51 -35.10 8.24
CA GLU A 157 -17.56 -35.94 7.64
C GLU A 157 -18.28 -35.23 6.48
N ALA A 158 -18.65 -36.02 5.48
CA ALA A 158 -19.16 -35.62 4.17
C ALA A 158 -20.68 -35.51 4.14
N GLY A 159 -21.23 -34.66 3.26
CA GLY A 159 -22.64 -34.79 2.88
C GLY A 159 -23.25 -33.65 2.07
N ALA A 160 -23.54 -33.97 0.81
CA ALA A 160 -24.60 -33.41 -0.05
C ALA A 160 -24.38 -32.05 -0.73
N PHE A 161 -24.21 -32.16 -2.05
CA PHE A 161 -24.43 -31.12 -3.05
C PHE A 161 -25.85 -30.56 -2.96
N GLY A 162 -25.95 -29.25 -2.75
CA GLY A 162 -27.13 -28.44 -3.03
C GLY A 162 -26.68 -27.23 -3.86
N GLU A 163 -27.35 -26.99 -4.98
CA GLU A 163 -27.20 -25.80 -5.78
C GLU A 163 -27.46 -24.56 -4.92
N GLU A 164 -26.46 -23.73 -4.67
CA GLU A 164 -26.67 -22.40 -4.09
C GLU A 164 -25.90 -21.35 -4.87
N ASN A 165 -26.69 -20.40 -5.37
CA ASN A 165 -26.38 -19.01 -5.70
C ASN A 165 -24.97 -18.52 -5.36
N ASP A 166 -24.49 -17.65 -6.25
CA ASP A 166 -23.36 -16.73 -6.12
C ASP A 166 -23.52 -15.78 -4.91
N SER A 167 -23.63 -16.33 -3.70
CA SER A 167 -23.50 -15.58 -2.45
C SER A 167 -22.02 -15.43 -2.20
N LEU A 168 -21.48 -14.29 -2.67
CA LEU A 168 -20.26 -13.70 -2.15
C LEU A 168 -20.24 -13.91 -0.63
N ALA A 169 -19.32 -14.73 -0.13
CA ALA A 169 -19.13 -14.86 1.31
C ALA A 169 -19.03 -13.44 1.88
N PRO A 170 -19.76 -13.13 2.97
CA PRO A 170 -19.81 -11.78 3.50
C PRO A 170 -18.38 -11.30 3.76
N PRO A 171 -18.04 -10.06 3.40
CA PRO A 171 -16.71 -9.53 3.59
C PRO A 171 -16.33 -9.66 5.07
N THR A 172 -15.30 -10.46 5.36
CA THR A 172 -14.87 -10.75 6.74
C THR A 172 -13.80 -9.76 7.15
N LEU A 173 -14.08 -8.98 8.20
CA LEU A 173 -13.07 -8.15 8.85
C LEU A 173 -12.31 -9.00 9.87
N ASP A 174 -11.00 -9.13 9.71
CA ASP A 174 -10.17 -9.72 10.75
C ASP A 174 -9.92 -8.73 11.91
N ALA A 175 -9.23 -9.20 12.95
CA ALA A 175 -8.95 -8.39 14.14
C ALA A 175 -8.15 -7.11 13.83
N GLU A 176 -7.30 -7.12 12.80
CA GLU A 176 -6.53 -5.95 12.39
C GLU A 176 -7.42 -4.94 11.67
N ALA A 177 -8.27 -5.39 10.74
CA ALA A 177 -9.22 -4.53 10.06
C ALA A 177 -10.20 -3.87 11.05
N VAL A 178 -10.66 -4.60 12.06
CA VAL A 178 -11.50 -4.07 13.14
C VAL A 178 -10.75 -2.99 13.93
N ALA A 179 -9.47 -3.21 14.25
CA ALA A 179 -8.66 -2.22 14.98
C ALA A 179 -8.47 -0.94 14.17
N PHE A 180 -8.16 -1.06 12.88
CA PHE A 180 -8.02 0.09 11.98
C PHE A 180 -9.33 0.86 11.84
N LEU A 181 -10.46 0.16 11.70
CA LEU A 181 -11.78 0.80 11.68
C LEU A 181 -12.08 1.53 12.99
N LYS A 182 -11.75 0.92 14.14
CA LYS A 182 -11.99 1.52 15.45
C LYS A 182 -11.26 2.85 15.60
N GLY A 183 -9.95 2.91 15.31
CA GLY A 183 -9.23 4.17 15.47
C GLY A 183 -9.42 5.16 14.33
N PHE A 184 -9.85 4.73 13.14
CA PHE A 184 -10.38 5.67 12.14
C PHE A 184 -11.64 6.37 12.63
N LYS A 185 -12.50 5.64 13.36
CA LYS A 185 -13.75 6.16 13.95
C LYS A 185 -13.56 6.93 15.26
N ASP A 186 -12.33 7.13 15.72
CA ASP A 186 -12.08 7.97 16.89
C ASP A 186 -12.55 9.41 16.61
N PRO A 187 -13.56 9.94 17.33
CA PRO A 187 -14.09 11.28 17.09
C PRO A 187 -13.06 12.39 17.33
N ASN A 188 -11.99 12.11 18.08
CA ASN A 188 -10.91 13.06 18.32
C ASN A 188 -9.77 12.95 17.29
N GLY A 189 -9.80 11.94 16.42
CA GLY A 189 -8.80 11.73 15.38
C GLY A 189 -8.75 12.89 14.38
N TRP A 190 -7.55 13.30 13.98
CA TRP A 190 -7.35 14.44 13.07
C TRP A 190 -8.04 14.28 11.70
N PHE A 191 -8.29 13.04 11.28
CA PHE A 191 -9.08 12.73 10.08
C PHE A 191 -10.48 13.33 10.18
N LEU A 192 -11.20 13.08 11.29
CA LEU A 192 -12.58 13.53 11.44
C LEU A 192 -12.67 14.99 11.88
N THR A 193 -11.74 15.45 12.71
CA THR A 193 -11.80 16.82 13.26
C THR A 193 -11.28 17.88 12.30
N ARG A 194 -10.36 17.54 11.37
CA ARG A 194 -9.70 18.51 10.49
C ARG A 194 -9.83 18.20 9.01
N TRP A 195 -9.56 16.95 8.62
CA TRP A 195 -9.59 16.62 7.20
C TRP A 195 -11.03 16.54 6.68
N MET A 196 -11.92 15.88 7.41
CA MET A 196 -13.31 15.67 7.00
C MET A 196 -14.07 16.99 6.69
N PRO A 197 -14.02 18.06 7.53
CA PRO A 197 -14.70 19.32 7.20
C PRO A 197 -14.21 19.95 5.91
N ARG A 198 -12.88 19.99 5.70
CA ARG A 198 -12.28 20.53 4.46
C ARG A 198 -12.62 19.66 3.24
N TYR A 199 -12.62 18.34 3.40
CA TYR A 199 -12.98 17.43 2.31
C TYR A 199 -14.46 17.60 1.92
N ARG A 200 -15.35 17.76 2.90
CA ARG A 200 -16.76 18.06 2.67
C ARG A 200 -16.95 19.40 1.97
N GLU A 201 -16.27 20.44 2.42
CA GLU A 201 -16.32 21.76 1.78
C GLU A 201 -15.86 21.69 0.32
N THR A 202 -14.70 21.06 0.05
CA THR A 202 -14.20 20.90 -1.32
C THR A 202 -15.18 20.13 -2.21
N THR A 203 -15.71 19.00 -1.74
CA THR A 203 -16.63 18.17 -2.54
C THR A 203 -17.95 18.89 -2.82
N GLN A 204 -18.46 19.66 -1.85
CA GLN A 204 -19.63 20.53 -2.03
C GLN A 204 -19.36 21.65 -3.04
N ALA A 205 -18.19 22.31 -2.94
CA ALA A 205 -17.78 23.36 -3.87
C ALA A 205 -17.67 22.85 -5.31
N ILE A 206 -17.04 21.68 -5.52
CA ILE A 206 -16.97 21.03 -6.84
C ILE A 206 -18.37 20.71 -7.37
N SER A 207 -19.23 20.09 -6.54
CA SER A 207 -20.61 19.75 -6.93
C SER A 207 -21.43 20.99 -7.29
N GLN A 208 -21.30 22.08 -6.54
CA GLN A 208 -21.98 23.33 -6.83
C GLN A 208 -21.47 23.99 -8.12
N ALA A 209 -20.15 24.04 -8.32
CA ALA A 209 -19.55 24.59 -9.52
C ALA A 209 -20.03 23.86 -10.78
N LEU A 210 -20.05 22.52 -10.76
CA LEU A 210 -20.50 21.72 -11.91
C LEU A 210 -22.00 21.86 -12.18
N ARG A 211 -22.84 21.96 -11.13
CA ARG A 211 -24.28 22.24 -11.29
C ARG A 211 -24.56 23.62 -11.89
N GLN A 212 -23.69 24.58 -11.66
CA GLN A 212 -23.82 25.95 -12.16
C GLN A 212 -23.06 26.18 -13.48
N ASP A 213 -22.56 25.12 -14.13
CA ASP A 213 -21.70 25.17 -15.32
C ASP A 213 -20.50 26.13 -15.17
N ARG A 214 -19.83 26.06 -14.01
CA ARG A 214 -18.60 26.80 -13.67
C ARG A 214 -17.38 25.88 -13.58
N PRO A 215 -16.97 25.17 -14.64
CA PRO A 215 -15.83 24.24 -14.60
C PRO A 215 -14.49 24.94 -14.27
N GLN A 216 -14.39 26.26 -14.45
CA GLN A 216 -13.23 27.06 -14.04
C GLN A 216 -12.95 27.04 -12.55
N ASP A 217 -13.99 26.93 -11.71
CA ASP A 217 -13.81 26.86 -10.26
C ASP A 217 -13.23 25.50 -9.86
N VAL A 218 -13.69 24.43 -10.53
CA VAL A 218 -13.12 23.07 -10.38
C VAL A 218 -11.69 23.00 -10.90
N PHE A 219 -11.38 23.74 -11.97
CA PHE A 219 -10.04 23.78 -12.53
C PHE A 219 -9.01 24.28 -11.52
N GLU A 220 -9.32 25.39 -10.82
CA GLU A 220 -8.44 25.94 -9.79
C GLU A 220 -8.24 24.93 -8.64
N ILE A 221 -9.32 24.30 -8.17
CA ILE A 221 -9.29 23.30 -7.08
C ILE A 221 -8.47 22.06 -7.43
N VAL A 222 -8.62 21.51 -8.64
CA VAL A 222 -8.05 20.21 -9.01
C VAL A 222 -6.61 20.35 -9.51
N TRP A 223 -6.34 21.32 -10.39
CA TRP A 223 -5.10 21.40 -11.16
C TRP A 223 -4.07 22.38 -10.57
N LYS A 224 -4.51 23.37 -9.79
CA LYS A 224 -3.62 24.43 -9.27
C LYS A 224 -3.36 24.33 -7.77
N SER A 225 -4.32 23.84 -7.00
CA SER A 225 -4.13 23.66 -5.55
C SER A 225 -3.19 22.47 -5.22
N PRO A 226 -2.13 22.68 -4.44
CA PRO A 226 -1.26 21.59 -3.97
C PRO A 226 -2.01 20.61 -3.07
N ASP A 227 -2.71 21.11 -2.06
CA ASP A 227 -3.63 20.38 -1.18
C ASP A 227 -5.03 20.96 -1.36
N ASN A 228 -5.99 20.08 -1.64
CA ASN A 228 -7.41 20.45 -1.79
C ASN A 228 -8.32 19.58 -0.92
N ALA A 229 -7.77 18.87 0.07
CA ALA A 229 -8.49 17.92 0.91
C ALA A 229 -9.13 16.71 0.18
N ILE A 230 -8.98 16.56 -1.13
CA ILE A 230 -9.16 15.26 -1.81
C ILE A 230 -7.84 14.50 -1.77
N SER A 231 -6.74 15.19 -2.10
CA SER A 231 -5.39 14.63 -1.99
C SER A 231 -4.34 15.74 -1.94
N ASN A 232 -3.12 15.42 -1.50
CA ASN A 232 -1.96 16.31 -1.66
C ASN A 232 -1.13 15.87 -2.87
N ALA A 233 -0.88 16.80 -3.80
CA ALA A 233 -0.17 16.51 -5.04
C ALA A 233 1.35 16.56 -4.87
N GLY A 234 1.88 17.27 -3.86
CA GLY A 234 3.31 17.46 -3.65
C GLY A 234 4.08 17.77 -4.96
N PRO A 235 5.15 17.03 -5.30
CA PRO A 235 5.90 17.20 -6.55
C PRO A 235 5.13 16.74 -7.81
N GLY A 236 3.96 16.13 -7.64
CA GLY A 236 3.07 15.64 -8.70
C GLY A 236 2.37 16.74 -9.49
N LEU A 237 2.38 17.99 -9.02
CA LEU A 237 1.84 19.14 -9.76
C LEU A 237 2.51 19.32 -11.13
N LEU A 238 1.74 19.83 -12.08
CA LEU A 238 2.27 20.41 -13.31
C LEU A 238 2.77 21.83 -13.03
N LYS A 239 3.72 22.32 -13.84
CA LYS A 239 4.16 23.71 -13.76
C LYS A 239 2.98 24.64 -14.02
N TYR A 240 2.89 25.73 -13.27
CA TYR A 240 1.80 26.70 -13.38
C TYR A 240 1.60 27.19 -14.83
N GLU A 241 2.69 27.55 -15.51
CA GLU A 241 2.68 27.97 -16.92
C GLU A 241 2.07 26.92 -17.86
N THR A 242 2.40 25.64 -17.65
CA THR A 242 1.83 24.53 -18.43
C THR A 242 0.34 24.37 -18.16
N VAL A 243 -0.09 24.50 -16.90
CA VAL A 243 -1.51 24.39 -16.52
C VAL A 243 -2.33 25.51 -17.14
N GLU A 244 -1.81 26.74 -17.12
CA GLU A 244 -2.44 27.90 -17.76
C GLU A 244 -2.49 27.78 -19.28
N ALA A 245 -1.39 27.34 -19.92
CA ALA A 245 -1.35 27.12 -21.37
C ALA A 245 -2.37 26.05 -21.82
N MET A 246 -2.64 25.06 -20.96
CA MET A 246 -3.58 23.96 -21.22
C MET A 246 -5.00 24.25 -20.67
N ARG A 247 -5.32 25.48 -20.24
CA ARG A 247 -6.56 25.81 -19.53
C ARG A 247 -7.82 25.32 -20.24
N ASN A 248 -7.99 25.63 -21.53
CA ASN A 248 -9.21 25.26 -22.27
C ASN A 248 -9.38 23.74 -22.40
N ASP A 249 -8.29 23.03 -22.69
CA ASP A 249 -8.27 21.57 -22.76
C ASP A 249 -8.59 20.92 -21.41
N LEU A 250 -8.06 21.46 -20.31
CA LEU A 250 -8.32 20.96 -18.96
C LEU A 250 -9.75 21.23 -18.49
N LEU A 251 -10.37 22.34 -18.92
CA LEU A 251 -11.80 22.60 -18.71
C LEU A 251 -12.66 21.57 -19.45
N GLU A 252 -12.28 21.20 -20.68
CA GLU A 252 -12.97 20.14 -21.42
C GLU A 252 -12.84 18.79 -20.73
N VAL A 253 -11.65 18.46 -20.21
CA VAL A 253 -11.42 17.26 -19.40
C VAL A 253 -12.36 17.24 -18.18
N ILE A 254 -12.51 18.35 -17.46
CA ILE A 254 -13.44 18.43 -16.32
C ILE A 254 -14.88 18.14 -16.74
N ARG A 255 -15.33 18.70 -17.87
CA ARG A 255 -16.68 18.42 -18.41
C ARG A 255 -16.86 16.94 -18.78
N GLN A 256 -15.83 16.32 -19.39
CA GLN A 256 -15.85 14.90 -19.74
C GLN A 256 -15.87 14.00 -18.49
N ILE A 257 -15.11 14.36 -17.46
CA ILE A 257 -15.15 13.63 -16.17
C ILE A 257 -16.56 13.76 -15.57
N HIS A 258 -17.13 14.97 -15.55
CA HIS A 258 -18.46 15.21 -14.99
C HIS A 258 -19.54 14.37 -15.69
N SER A 259 -19.50 14.27 -17.03
CA SER A 259 -20.48 13.49 -17.79
C SER A 259 -20.26 11.98 -17.70
N ASP A 260 -19.01 11.51 -17.66
CA ASP A 260 -18.66 10.09 -17.60
C ASP A 260 -17.58 9.82 -16.54
N GLY A 261 -18.03 9.42 -15.35
CA GLY A 261 -17.18 9.00 -14.24
C GLY A 261 -16.76 7.52 -14.27
N SER A 262 -16.83 6.83 -15.41
CA SER A 262 -16.46 5.40 -15.52
C SER A 262 -14.94 5.16 -15.58
N PRO A 263 -14.47 3.94 -15.26
CA PRO A 263 -13.07 3.56 -15.47
C PRO A 263 -12.63 3.63 -16.93
N ALA A 264 -13.55 3.39 -17.88
CA ALA A 264 -13.28 3.55 -19.31
C ALA A 264 -13.00 5.02 -19.66
N SER A 265 -13.76 5.96 -19.10
CA SER A 265 -13.51 7.40 -19.23
C SER A 265 -12.14 7.79 -18.68
N PHE A 266 -11.79 7.27 -17.49
CA PHE A 266 -10.48 7.49 -16.90
C PHE A 266 -9.35 7.06 -17.85
N ASN A 267 -9.43 5.86 -18.41
CA ASN A 267 -8.41 5.35 -19.34
C ASN A 267 -8.30 6.23 -20.59
N ARG A 268 -9.42 6.63 -21.20
CA ARG A 268 -9.43 7.55 -22.37
C ARG A 268 -8.80 8.91 -22.04
N ILE A 269 -9.03 9.44 -20.84
CA ILE A 269 -8.42 10.70 -20.39
C ILE A 269 -6.91 10.51 -20.19
N VAL A 270 -6.47 9.41 -19.58
CA VAL A 270 -5.04 9.11 -19.45
C VAL A 270 -4.37 9.01 -20.83
N GLU A 271 -4.97 8.30 -21.79
CA GLU A 271 -4.50 8.22 -23.18
C GLU A 271 -4.44 9.59 -23.87
N ARG A 272 -5.42 10.47 -23.61
CA ARG A 272 -5.39 11.86 -24.09
C ARG A 272 -4.19 12.62 -23.54
N PHE A 273 -3.88 12.48 -22.25
CA PHE A 273 -2.70 13.12 -21.67
C PHE A 273 -1.38 12.50 -22.16
N GLU A 274 -1.31 11.19 -22.41
CA GLU A 274 -0.13 10.56 -23.01
C GLU A 274 0.12 11.10 -24.43
N ARG A 275 -0.94 11.34 -25.22
CA ARG A 275 -0.83 12.05 -26.51
C ARG A 275 -0.28 13.45 -26.35
N TRP A 276 -0.81 14.26 -25.42
CA TRP A 276 -0.28 15.61 -25.16
C TRP A 276 1.19 15.60 -24.74
N LYS A 277 1.62 14.59 -24.00
CA LYS A 277 3.03 14.40 -23.64
C LYS A 277 3.87 14.07 -24.88
N ALA A 278 3.41 13.15 -25.73
CA ALA A 278 4.09 12.80 -26.98
C ALA A 278 4.20 14.00 -27.95
N GLU A 279 3.20 14.87 -27.94
CA GLU A 279 3.17 16.15 -28.68
C GLU A 279 4.05 17.25 -28.04
N GLY A 280 4.67 17.00 -26.89
CA GLY A 280 5.50 17.97 -26.18
C GLY A 280 4.74 19.11 -25.48
N ARG A 281 3.40 19.03 -25.41
CA ARG A 281 2.54 20.04 -24.79
C ARG A 281 2.61 20.02 -23.26
N ILE A 282 2.90 18.86 -22.69
CA ILE A 282 3.12 18.67 -21.25
C ILE A 282 4.38 17.83 -21.02
N GLY A 283 5.13 18.10 -19.94
CA GLY A 283 6.36 17.36 -19.65
C GLY A 283 6.15 15.97 -19.03
N LYS A 284 4.97 15.71 -18.45
CA LYS A 284 4.62 14.44 -17.81
C LYS A 284 3.11 14.24 -17.79
N VAL A 285 2.65 12.99 -17.73
CA VAL A 285 1.24 12.67 -17.48
C VAL A 285 0.96 12.70 -15.97
N PRO A 286 0.15 13.64 -15.47
CA PRO A 286 -0.10 13.80 -14.04
C PRO A 286 -1.20 12.82 -13.58
N ARG A 287 -0.92 11.51 -13.60
CA ARG A 287 -1.90 10.45 -13.25
C ARG A 287 -2.60 10.70 -11.90
N LEU A 288 -1.86 11.18 -10.90
CA LEU A 288 -2.39 11.56 -9.58
C LEU A 288 -3.45 12.66 -9.69
N LEU A 289 -3.22 13.71 -10.49
CA LEU A 289 -4.18 14.80 -10.66
C LEU A 289 -5.43 14.36 -11.44
N ILE A 290 -5.27 13.45 -12.42
CA ILE A 290 -6.40 12.85 -13.13
C ILE A 290 -7.25 12.03 -12.13
N ALA A 291 -6.63 11.17 -11.33
CA ALA A 291 -7.31 10.37 -10.31
C ALA A 291 -7.99 11.26 -9.24
N ARG A 292 -7.33 12.33 -8.79
CA ARG A 292 -7.90 13.38 -7.93
C ARG A 292 -9.14 14.02 -8.56
N ALA A 293 -9.11 14.34 -9.84
CA ALA A 293 -10.27 14.91 -10.54
C ALA A 293 -11.47 13.96 -10.48
N PHE A 294 -11.27 12.67 -10.76
CA PHE A 294 -12.32 11.65 -10.63
C PHE A 294 -12.82 11.50 -9.18
N ALA A 295 -11.92 11.49 -8.19
CA ALA A 295 -12.28 11.42 -6.77
C ALA A 295 -13.05 12.64 -6.26
N GLY A 296 -12.74 13.84 -6.78
CA GLY A 296 -13.45 15.07 -6.43
C GLY A 296 -14.80 15.21 -7.12
N VAL A 297 -14.89 14.84 -8.40
CA VAL A 297 -16.11 14.97 -9.21
C VAL A 297 -17.11 13.84 -8.93
N HIS A 298 -16.63 12.62 -8.68
CA HIS A 298 -17.44 11.44 -8.41
C HIS A 298 -17.09 10.78 -7.07
N PRO A 299 -17.28 11.48 -5.92
CA PRO A 299 -16.96 10.94 -4.61
C PRO A 299 -17.78 9.68 -4.26
N ALA A 300 -18.96 9.49 -4.85
CA ALA A 300 -19.71 8.25 -4.69
C ALA A 300 -18.98 7.01 -5.25
N ARG A 301 -18.08 7.19 -6.23
CA ARG A 301 -17.42 6.11 -6.98
C ARG A 301 -15.94 5.92 -6.63
N TYR A 302 -15.28 6.93 -6.06
CA TYR A 302 -13.83 6.92 -5.89
C TYR A 302 -13.42 7.48 -4.52
N HIS A 303 -12.38 6.88 -3.94
CA HIS A 303 -11.80 7.28 -2.66
C HIS A 303 -10.61 8.26 -2.84
N THR A 304 -10.07 8.79 -1.73
CA THR A 304 -9.02 9.83 -1.74
C THR A 304 -7.60 9.31 -1.98
N THR A 305 -7.34 8.00 -1.86
CA THR A 305 -6.03 7.39 -2.15
C THR A 305 -5.73 7.32 -3.66
N VAL A 306 -5.28 8.43 -4.23
CA VAL A 306 -5.04 8.62 -5.68
C VAL A 306 -3.60 8.38 -6.12
N ASP A 307 -2.67 8.26 -5.18
CA ASP A 307 -1.27 7.96 -5.44
C ASP A 307 -1.10 6.46 -5.76
N GLY A 308 -0.44 6.13 -6.87
CA GLY A 308 -0.41 4.76 -7.40
C GLY A 308 0.28 3.75 -6.48
N ASP A 309 1.41 4.13 -5.89
CA ASP A 309 2.19 3.24 -5.02
C ASP A 309 1.46 2.98 -3.70
N ARG A 310 0.99 4.04 -3.04
CA ARG A 310 0.16 3.91 -1.82
C ARG A 310 -1.14 3.16 -2.09
N HIS A 311 -1.80 3.43 -3.21
CA HIS A 311 -3.03 2.73 -3.56
C HIS A 311 -2.77 1.22 -3.70
N ASN A 312 -1.69 0.81 -4.36
CA ASN A 312 -1.33 -0.60 -4.49
C ASN A 312 -1.03 -1.27 -3.13
N GLU A 313 -0.32 -0.58 -2.24
CA GLU A 313 -0.06 -1.06 -0.86
C GLU A 313 -1.38 -1.27 -0.10
N VAL A 314 -2.27 -0.28 -0.15
CA VAL A 314 -3.59 -0.33 0.49
C VAL A 314 -4.46 -1.47 -0.07
N LEU A 315 -4.50 -1.66 -1.39
CA LEU A 315 -5.24 -2.77 -1.98
C LEU A 315 -4.73 -4.13 -1.48
N GLY A 316 -3.41 -4.28 -1.32
CA GLY A 316 -2.81 -5.49 -0.75
C GLY A 316 -3.32 -5.76 0.67
N TRP A 317 -3.39 -4.72 1.50
CA TRP A 317 -3.95 -4.82 2.84
C TRP A 317 -5.43 -5.20 2.83
N PHE A 318 -6.27 -4.57 1.99
CA PHE A 318 -7.69 -4.93 1.90
C PHE A 318 -7.87 -6.39 1.45
N VAL A 319 -7.10 -6.86 0.46
CA VAL A 319 -7.14 -8.27 0.03
C VAL A 319 -6.86 -9.22 1.20
N GLN A 320 -5.90 -8.88 2.05
CA GLN A 320 -5.48 -9.72 3.17
C GLN A 320 -6.48 -9.69 4.34
N HIS A 321 -7.03 -8.52 4.68
CA HIS A 321 -7.70 -8.30 5.96
C HIS A 321 -9.23 -8.15 5.90
N THR A 322 -9.80 -8.01 4.69
CA THR A 322 -11.23 -7.70 4.52
C THR A 322 -11.97 -8.63 3.55
N GLY A 323 -11.24 -9.54 2.88
CA GLY A 323 -11.80 -10.37 1.82
C GLY A 323 -12.02 -9.62 0.49
N PHE A 324 -11.45 -8.43 0.34
CA PHE A 324 -11.54 -7.66 -0.91
C PHE A 324 -10.94 -8.43 -2.09
N ILE A 325 -11.70 -8.54 -3.19
CA ILE A 325 -11.23 -9.16 -4.42
C ILE A 325 -10.74 -8.07 -5.37
N ARG A 326 -9.43 -8.03 -5.58
CA ARG A 326 -8.81 -7.05 -6.45
C ARG A 326 -9.19 -7.33 -7.93
N PRO A 327 -9.67 -6.31 -8.68
CA PRO A 327 -9.93 -6.47 -10.11
C PRO A 327 -8.67 -6.85 -10.90
N ARG A 328 -8.84 -7.63 -11.96
CA ARG A 328 -7.75 -8.01 -12.89
C ARG A 328 -7.18 -6.82 -13.67
N SER A 329 -7.94 -5.73 -13.82
CA SER A 329 -7.50 -4.53 -14.53
C SER A 329 -6.42 -3.79 -13.74
N GLY A 330 -5.30 -3.45 -14.40
CA GLY A 330 -4.26 -2.59 -13.85
C GLY A 330 -4.64 -1.10 -13.75
N SER A 331 -5.86 -0.71 -14.12
CA SER A 331 -6.32 0.68 -14.03
C SER A 331 -6.63 1.07 -12.59
N TRP A 332 -6.13 2.24 -12.17
CA TRP A 332 -6.46 2.83 -10.87
C TRP A 332 -7.98 2.98 -10.70
N ALA A 333 -8.69 3.49 -11.72
CA ALA A 333 -10.12 3.77 -11.60
C ALA A 333 -10.95 2.49 -11.38
N ALA A 334 -10.60 1.39 -12.04
CA ALA A 334 -11.27 0.11 -11.86
C ALA A 334 -11.04 -0.45 -10.45
N SER A 335 -9.80 -0.40 -9.97
CA SER A 335 -9.46 -0.86 -8.61
C SER A 335 -10.08 0.01 -7.52
N ALA A 336 -10.08 1.33 -7.71
CA ALA A 336 -10.67 2.29 -6.78
C ALA A 336 -12.20 2.14 -6.68
N GLN A 337 -12.89 1.95 -7.81
CA GLN A 337 -14.34 1.67 -7.80
C GLN A 337 -14.67 0.34 -7.13
N ALA A 338 -13.89 -0.71 -7.41
CA ALA A 338 -14.10 -1.99 -6.76
C ALA A 338 -13.90 -1.90 -5.24
N LEU A 339 -12.87 -1.17 -4.78
CA LEU A 339 -12.65 -0.95 -3.35
C LEU A 339 -13.80 -0.16 -2.74
N VAL A 340 -14.29 0.90 -3.40
CA VAL A 340 -15.48 1.63 -2.94
C VAL A 340 -16.70 0.71 -2.81
N GLY A 341 -16.98 -0.11 -3.83
CA GLY A 341 -18.10 -1.06 -3.78
C GLY A 341 -17.95 -2.11 -2.66
N HIS A 342 -16.73 -2.56 -2.40
CA HIS A 342 -16.43 -3.45 -1.28
C HIS A 342 -16.66 -2.77 0.08
N LEU A 343 -16.23 -1.51 0.24
CA LEU A 343 -16.47 -0.75 1.46
C LEU A 343 -17.96 -0.44 1.69
N ASP A 344 -18.73 -0.26 0.62
CA ASP A 344 -20.19 -0.13 0.70
C ASP A 344 -20.85 -1.44 1.15
N GLN A 345 -20.39 -2.58 0.64
CA GLN A 345 -20.87 -3.91 1.05
C GLN A 345 -20.55 -4.24 2.51
N LEU A 346 -19.45 -3.73 3.05
CA LEU A 346 -19.12 -3.86 4.48
C LEU A 346 -20.15 -3.15 5.38
N GLY A 347 -20.81 -2.09 4.90
CA GLY A 347 -21.85 -1.39 5.65
C GLY A 347 -21.36 -0.72 6.95
N VAL A 348 -20.06 -0.43 7.06
CA VAL A 348 -19.46 0.12 8.30
C VAL A 348 -19.35 1.65 8.31
N PHE A 349 -19.74 2.35 7.23
CA PHE A 349 -19.66 3.80 7.12
C PHE A 349 -21.02 4.41 6.80
N ASP A 350 -21.47 5.35 7.64
CA ASP A 350 -22.72 6.09 7.42
C ASP A 350 -22.53 7.28 6.45
N ASP A 351 -21.28 7.71 6.24
CA ASP A 351 -20.91 8.81 5.35
C ASP A 351 -19.91 8.34 4.28
N ILE A 352 -20.25 8.57 3.00
CA ILE A 352 -19.40 8.25 1.86
C ILE A 352 -18.04 8.95 1.91
N LEU A 353 -17.95 10.13 2.53
CA LEU A 353 -16.69 10.86 2.67
C LEU A 353 -15.79 10.18 3.70
N ALA A 354 -16.36 9.67 4.79
CA ALA A 354 -15.62 8.87 5.78
C ALA A 354 -15.10 7.59 5.14
N ARG A 355 -15.97 6.88 4.41
CA ARG A 355 -15.60 5.72 3.59
C ARG A 355 -14.44 6.03 2.65
N ASN A 356 -14.48 7.16 1.96
CA ASN A 356 -13.45 7.54 0.99
C ASN A 356 -12.11 7.93 1.62
N MET A 357 -12.11 8.35 2.88
CA MET A 357 -10.89 8.69 3.62
C MET A 357 -10.21 7.45 4.22
N PHE A 358 -10.98 6.40 4.53
CA PHE A 358 -10.47 5.21 5.20
C PHE A 358 -9.30 4.52 4.47
N PRO A 359 -9.32 4.33 3.13
CA PRO A 359 -8.15 3.81 2.41
C PRO A 359 -6.86 4.59 2.63
N TRP A 360 -6.94 5.92 2.82
CA TRP A 360 -5.76 6.72 3.14
C TRP A 360 -5.32 6.54 4.59
N PHE A 361 -6.28 6.43 5.51
CA PHE A 361 -5.98 6.09 6.91
C PHE A 361 -5.20 4.76 6.99
N VAL A 362 -5.63 3.74 6.24
CA VAL A 362 -4.90 2.46 6.15
C VAL A 362 -3.47 2.70 5.66
N ALA A 363 -3.29 3.48 4.58
CA ALA A 363 -1.95 3.79 4.05
C ALA A 363 -1.06 4.47 5.09
N ASP A 364 -1.61 5.40 5.86
CA ASP A 364 -0.89 6.16 6.88
C ASP A 364 -0.40 5.23 8.01
N GLN A 365 -1.25 4.31 8.46
CA GLN A 365 -0.89 3.28 9.43
C GLN A 365 0.18 2.33 8.88
N LEU A 366 0.08 1.90 7.63
CA LEU A 366 1.06 0.99 7.02
C LEU A 366 2.43 1.63 6.81
N SER A 367 2.48 2.94 6.52
CA SER A 367 3.74 3.67 6.29
C SER A 367 4.74 3.53 7.43
N VAL A 368 4.26 3.36 8.66
CA VAL A 368 5.08 3.18 9.87
C VAL A 368 5.76 1.81 9.89
N ARG A 369 5.08 0.78 9.37
CA ARG A 369 5.60 -0.59 9.29
C ARG A 369 6.66 -0.72 8.20
N THR A 370 6.48 -0.04 7.07
CA THR A 370 7.37 -0.13 5.90
C THR A 370 8.51 0.88 5.92
N ALA A 371 8.29 2.10 6.45
CA ALA A 371 9.28 3.17 6.43
C ALA A 371 9.09 4.16 7.60
N ARG A 372 9.66 3.82 8.77
CA ARG A 372 9.71 4.66 10.00
C ARG A 372 10.14 6.13 9.76
N ALA A 373 10.82 6.45 8.66
CA ALA A 373 11.29 7.79 8.28
C ALA A 373 10.40 8.56 7.28
N ALA A 374 9.30 7.98 6.79
CA ALA A 374 8.47 8.60 5.74
C ALA A 374 7.53 9.72 6.23
N VAL A 375 7.24 9.75 7.54
CA VAL A 375 6.41 10.79 8.16
C VAL A 375 7.32 11.95 8.59
N PRO A 376 7.13 13.18 8.08
CA PRO A 376 7.97 14.31 8.46
C PRO A 376 7.77 14.67 9.93
N PRO A 377 8.84 15.07 10.65
CA PRO A 377 8.74 15.55 12.02
C PRO A 377 7.94 16.85 12.09
N GLY A 378 7.35 17.10 13.26
CA GLY A 378 6.71 18.35 13.57
C GLY A 378 5.43 18.21 14.38
N HIS A 379 4.88 19.38 14.67
CA HIS A 379 3.62 19.58 15.36
C HIS A 379 2.76 20.54 14.57
N GLN A 380 1.47 20.26 14.53
CA GLN A 380 0.49 21.17 13.97
C GLN A 380 -0.42 21.61 15.11
N PRO A 381 -0.25 22.84 15.61
CA PRO A 381 -1.04 23.34 16.74
C PRO A 381 -2.53 23.19 16.46
N ARG A 382 -3.24 22.65 17.44
CA ARG A 382 -4.70 22.59 17.41
C ARG A 382 -5.25 23.86 18.01
N ALA A 383 -6.44 24.25 17.57
CA ALA A 383 -7.08 25.46 18.08
C ALA A 383 -7.25 25.35 19.60
N LEU A 384 -6.66 26.30 20.33
CA LEU A 384 -6.88 26.47 21.78
C LEU A 384 -8.29 27.01 22.09
N ALA A 385 -9.05 27.33 21.03
CA ALA A 385 -10.48 27.55 21.04
C ALA A 385 -11.08 27.23 19.66
N ALA A 386 -12.03 26.28 19.54
CA ALA A 386 -13.04 26.26 18.48
C ALA A 386 -14.16 25.19 18.63
N PHE A 387 -15.34 25.55 18.08
CA PHE A 387 -16.57 24.85 17.62
C PHE A 387 -16.52 23.32 17.36
N ALA A 388 -17.57 22.50 17.33
CA ALA A 388 -19.03 22.48 17.58
C ALA A 388 -19.41 20.99 17.81
N GLU A 389 -20.55 20.69 18.44
CA GLU A 389 -21.14 19.33 18.65
C GLU A 389 -20.60 18.39 19.74
N LEU A 390 -19.46 18.65 20.39
CA LEU A 390 -19.08 17.86 21.58
C LEU A 390 -19.81 18.35 22.85
N PRO A 391 -20.22 17.44 23.77
CA PRO A 391 -20.66 17.82 25.11
C PRO A 391 -19.63 18.72 25.82
N PRO A 392 -20.08 19.69 26.65
CA PRO A 392 -19.19 20.69 27.26
C PRO A 392 -17.97 20.09 27.99
N ALA A 393 -18.16 19.01 28.75
CA ALA A 393 -17.07 18.34 29.47
C ALA A 393 -16.01 17.73 28.53
N GLN A 394 -16.43 17.09 27.44
CA GLN A 394 -15.53 16.51 26.45
C GLN A 394 -14.77 17.60 25.68
N ARG A 395 -15.41 18.73 25.41
CA ARG A 395 -14.74 19.90 24.81
C ARG A 395 -13.62 20.43 25.70
N ILE A 396 -13.87 20.57 27.02
CA ILE A 396 -12.84 21.03 27.96
C ILE A 396 -11.64 20.08 27.96
N ILE A 397 -11.89 18.77 28.03
CA ILE A 397 -10.85 17.74 27.98
C ILE A 397 -10.04 17.82 26.68
N ALA A 398 -10.70 17.94 25.52
CA ALA A 398 -10.02 18.05 24.24
C ALA A 398 -9.17 19.32 24.11
N LEU A 399 -9.69 20.47 24.57
CA LEU A 399 -8.93 21.73 24.56
C LEU A 399 -7.71 21.67 25.48
N ARG A 400 -7.85 21.07 26.67
CA ARG A 400 -6.75 20.84 27.60
C ARG A 400 -5.71 19.88 27.02
N HIS A 401 -6.14 18.77 26.43
CA HIS A 401 -5.24 17.82 25.74
C HIS A 401 -4.41 18.53 24.65
N ASN A 402 -5.05 19.36 23.83
CA ASN A 402 -4.36 20.14 22.80
C ASN A 402 -3.29 21.07 23.38
N ALA A 403 -3.61 21.77 24.47
CA ALA A 403 -2.66 22.65 25.14
C ALA A 403 -1.46 21.86 25.71
N ILE A 404 -1.71 20.72 26.36
CA ILE A 404 -0.66 19.82 26.86
C ILE A 404 0.21 19.30 25.72
N GLN A 405 -0.39 18.91 24.59
CA GLN A 405 0.35 18.39 23.43
C GLN A 405 1.28 19.45 22.85
N THR A 406 0.82 20.72 22.74
CA THR A 406 1.67 21.82 22.28
C THR A 406 2.81 22.09 23.27
N ALA A 407 2.54 22.18 24.57
CA ALA A 407 3.57 22.39 25.58
C ALA A 407 4.59 21.23 25.62
N LEU A 408 4.12 19.98 25.50
CA LEU A 408 4.96 18.80 25.39
C LEU A 408 5.85 18.87 24.15
N PHE A 409 5.30 19.23 22.99
CA PHE A 409 6.08 19.38 21.77
C PHE A 409 7.17 20.43 21.93
N ASP A 410 6.85 21.62 22.45
CA ASP A 410 7.83 22.70 22.61
C ASP A 410 8.98 22.30 23.56
N ARG A 411 8.64 21.60 24.65
CA ARG A 411 9.62 21.02 25.57
C ARG A 411 10.52 20.00 24.88
N LEU A 412 9.95 18.99 24.22
CA LEU A 412 10.72 17.93 23.55
C LEU A 412 11.55 18.48 22.39
N ALA A 413 11.02 19.46 21.65
CA ALA A 413 11.72 20.14 20.57
C ALA A 413 12.95 20.91 21.07
N THR A 414 12.86 21.48 22.28
CA THR A 414 13.96 22.19 22.94
C THR A 414 15.03 21.20 23.42
N GLU A 415 14.61 20.06 23.96
CA GLU A 415 15.52 19.03 24.50
C GLU A 415 16.23 18.22 23.40
N LEU A 416 15.53 17.86 22.31
CA LEU A 416 16.01 16.88 21.32
C LEU A 416 16.17 17.43 19.90
N GLY A 417 15.62 18.61 19.61
CA GLY A 417 15.53 19.16 18.26
C GLY A 417 14.17 18.88 17.60
N ARG A 418 13.64 19.87 16.86
CA ARG A 418 12.33 19.79 16.19
C ARG A 418 12.24 18.67 15.15
N ASP A 419 13.35 18.28 14.55
CA ASP A 419 13.46 17.22 13.55
C ASP A 419 13.32 15.80 14.13
N ARG A 420 13.18 15.69 15.46
CA ARG A 420 13.09 14.42 16.19
C ARG A 420 11.82 14.25 17.01
N VAL A 421 10.84 15.12 16.82
CA VAL A 421 9.57 15.08 17.54
C VAL A 421 8.42 15.04 16.55
N TRP A 422 7.48 14.14 16.79
CA TRP A 422 6.24 14.03 16.03
C TRP A 422 5.08 14.06 17.02
N THR A 423 4.01 14.77 16.68
CA THR A 423 2.71 14.65 17.37
C THR A 423 1.70 13.99 16.43
N GLU A 424 0.72 13.27 16.97
CA GLU A 424 -0.30 12.55 16.18
C GLU A 424 0.34 11.59 15.18
N TYR A 425 1.28 10.77 15.67
CA TYR A 425 2.06 9.87 14.82
C TYR A 425 1.30 8.55 14.61
N PRO A 426 1.13 8.07 13.36
CA PRO A 426 0.47 6.79 13.12
C PRO A 426 1.20 5.66 13.85
N THR A 427 0.46 4.75 14.47
CA THR A 427 1.06 3.71 15.34
C THR A 427 1.35 2.42 14.59
N GLY A 428 0.74 2.23 13.43
CA GLY A 428 0.75 0.95 12.71
C GLY A 428 -0.23 -0.09 13.27
N THR A 429 -1.01 0.27 14.30
CA THR A 429 -1.96 -0.63 14.96
C THR A 429 -3.41 -0.16 14.84
N GLY A 430 -3.64 0.89 14.04
CA GLY A 430 -4.96 1.47 13.84
C GLY A 430 -5.24 2.68 14.71
N GLY A 431 -4.23 3.28 15.36
CA GLY A 431 -4.38 4.49 16.16
C GLY A 431 -3.28 5.52 15.91
N PHE A 432 -3.34 6.65 16.61
CA PHE A 432 -2.32 7.70 16.60
C PHE A 432 -1.76 7.88 18.01
N ALA A 433 -0.44 7.94 18.11
CA ALA A 433 0.26 8.30 19.32
C ALA A 433 0.24 9.81 19.49
N ASP A 434 -0.01 10.30 20.71
CA ASP A 434 -0.06 11.73 20.99
C ASP A 434 1.27 12.41 20.67
N ALA A 435 2.39 11.80 21.07
CA ALA A 435 3.71 12.15 20.56
C ALA A 435 4.66 10.97 20.52
N ILE A 436 5.65 11.06 19.62
CA ILE A 436 6.84 10.21 19.63
C ILE A 436 8.09 11.05 19.48
N THR A 437 9.20 10.54 20.00
CA THR A 437 10.54 11.09 19.70
C THR A 437 11.44 10.01 19.15
N ARG A 438 12.35 10.39 18.25
CA ARG A 438 13.38 9.47 17.71
C ARG A 438 14.75 9.82 18.26
N LEU A 439 15.43 8.83 18.80
CA LEU A 439 16.82 8.91 19.21
C LEU A 439 17.73 8.86 17.98
N PRO A 440 19.00 9.32 18.09
CA PRO A 440 19.97 9.26 17.00
C PRO A 440 20.19 7.85 16.43
N ASP A 441 19.95 6.81 17.23
CA ASP A 441 20.09 5.39 16.85
C ASP A 441 18.83 4.81 16.19
N GLY A 442 17.79 5.64 15.97
CA GLY A 442 16.53 5.26 15.32
C GLY A 442 15.48 4.65 16.24
N ARG A 443 15.81 4.35 17.51
CA ARG A 443 14.85 3.91 18.52
C ARG A 443 13.92 5.07 18.89
N CYS A 444 12.73 4.76 19.39
CA CYS A 444 11.74 5.78 19.71
C CYS A 444 11.25 5.73 21.15
N HIS A 445 10.85 6.90 21.65
CA HIS A 445 10.02 7.02 22.84
C HIS A 445 8.58 7.32 22.43
N LEU A 446 7.64 6.75 23.17
CA LEU A 446 6.21 6.92 22.97
C LEU A 446 5.61 7.71 24.14
N TYR A 447 4.80 8.72 23.83
CA TYR A 447 4.14 9.57 24.80
C TYR A 447 2.63 9.53 24.58
N GLU A 448 1.88 9.32 25.66
CA GLU A 448 0.41 9.31 25.65
C GLU A 448 -0.08 10.32 26.70
N ILE A 449 -0.90 11.28 26.26
CA ILE A 449 -1.44 12.38 27.05
C ILE A 449 -2.83 12.01 27.56
N LYS A 450 -3.08 12.25 28.84
CA LYS A 450 -4.43 12.18 29.43
C LYS A 450 -4.70 13.39 30.31
N VAL A 451 -5.92 13.91 30.20
CA VAL A 451 -6.43 14.99 31.05
C VAL A 451 -7.34 14.36 32.09
N ALA A 452 -6.92 14.42 33.35
CA ALA A 452 -7.65 13.91 34.50
C ALA A 452 -7.21 14.64 35.77
N ASP A 453 -7.96 14.47 36.86
CA ASP A 453 -7.75 15.21 38.11
C ASP A 453 -6.57 14.68 38.95
N SER A 454 -6.05 13.49 38.64
CA SER A 454 -4.96 12.87 39.40
C SER A 454 -3.99 12.09 38.51
N ALA A 455 -2.72 12.01 38.92
CA ALA A 455 -1.71 11.24 38.20
C ALA A 455 -2.08 9.75 38.08
N ALA A 456 -2.71 9.17 39.12
CA ALA A 456 -3.21 7.79 39.10
C ALA A 456 -4.21 7.56 37.96
N GLU A 457 -5.13 8.50 37.74
CA GLU A 457 -6.12 8.38 36.67
C GLU A 457 -5.50 8.58 35.28
N VAL A 458 -4.57 9.53 35.14
CA VAL A 458 -3.79 9.71 33.89
C VAL A 458 -3.09 8.40 33.51
N VAL A 459 -2.41 7.75 34.46
CA VAL A 459 -1.73 6.45 34.23
C VAL A 459 -2.74 5.37 33.83
N ARG A 460 -3.87 5.28 34.55
CA ARG A 460 -4.92 4.28 34.27
C ARG A 460 -5.46 4.42 32.85
N LEU A 461 -5.74 5.64 32.40
CA LEU A 461 -6.30 5.92 31.08
C LEU A 461 -5.28 5.72 29.95
N ALA A 462 -4.00 6.05 30.18
CA ALA A 462 -2.95 5.95 29.16
C ALA A 462 -2.49 4.51 28.90
N MET A 463 -2.55 3.64 29.90
CA MET A 463 -1.92 2.31 29.86
C MET A 463 -2.37 1.46 28.67
N GLY A 464 -3.66 1.40 28.39
CA GLY A 464 -4.20 0.58 27.31
C GLY A 464 -3.64 0.97 25.94
N GLN A 465 -3.58 2.28 25.67
CA GLN A 465 -3.06 2.81 24.41
C GLN A 465 -1.55 2.65 24.31
N LEU A 466 -0.79 2.92 25.38
CA LEU A 466 0.66 2.70 25.40
C LEU A 466 1.02 1.24 25.12
N LEU A 467 0.27 0.29 25.68
CA LEU A 467 0.49 -1.13 25.44
C LEU A 467 0.07 -1.56 24.03
N GLU A 468 -1.06 -1.05 23.54
CA GLU A 468 -1.56 -1.34 22.19
C GLU A 468 -0.60 -0.80 21.12
N TYR A 469 -0.21 0.46 21.22
CA TYR A 469 0.67 1.11 20.25
C TYR A 469 2.12 0.62 20.37
N GLY A 470 2.55 0.23 21.57
CA GLY A 470 3.93 -0.18 21.84
C GLY A 470 4.24 -1.64 21.51
N PHE A 471 3.35 -2.57 21.89
CA PHE A 471 3.67 -4.00 21.93
C PHE A 471 2.82 -4.89 21.02
N ARG A 472 1.74 -4.39 20.43
CA ARG A 472 0.99 -5.18 19.44
C ARG A 472 1.87 -5.41 18.21
N GLN A 473 1.68 -6.56 17.55
CA GLN A 473 2.38 -6.86 16.30
C GLN A 473 2.16 -5.72 15.28
N GLY A 474 3.25 -5.19 14.73
CA GLY A 474 3.21 -4.06 13.80
C GLY A 474 3.10 -2.67 14.46
N GLY A 475 3.23 -2.59 15.79
CA GLY A 475 3.30 -1.34 16.56
C GLY A 475 4.67 -0.66 16.50
N LEU A 476 4.85 0.34 17.38
CA LEU A 476 6.00 1.25 17.37
C LEU A 476 7.26 0.67 18.01
N GLU A 477 7.13 -0.34 18.87
CA GLU A 477 8.24 -0.95 19.63
C GLU A 477 9.14 0.08 20.34
N PRO A 478 8.56 0.98 21.16
CA PRO A 478 9.32 2.03 21.81
C PRO A 478 10.26 1.47 22.88
N VAL A 479 11.42 2.10 23.05
CA VAL A 479 12.35 1.76 24.14
C VAL A 479 11.91 2.35 25.48
N LYS A 480 10.98 3.31 25.45
CA LYS A 480 10.45 3.98 26.64
C LYS A 480 9.04 4.50 26.39
N LEU A 481 8.19 4.36 27.39
CA LEU A 481 6.81 4.83 27.42
C LEU A 481 6.71 5.99 28.40
N PHE A 482 5.95 7.01 28.03
CA PHE A 482 5.67 8.17 28.87
C PHE A 482 4.17 8.35 28.99
N VAL A 483 3.68 8.29 30.23
CA VAL A 483 2.37 8.80 30.60
C VAL A 483 2.52 10.29 30.84
N VAL A 484 1.74 11.11 30.14
CA VAL A 484 1.83 12.57 30.21
C VAL A 484 0.53 13.14 30.78
N GLY A 485 0.63 14.01 31.78
CA GLY A 485 -0.51 14.68 32.41
C GLY A 485 -0.13 15.97 33.12
N GLU A 486 -1.14 16.78 33.45
CA GLU A 486 -0.98 18.02 34.23
C GLU A 486 -0.73 17.78 35.74
N PRO A 487 -1.42 16.83 36.42
CA PRO A 487 -1.24 16.63 37.85
C PRO A 487 0.19 16.23 38.21
N ALA A 488 0.69 16.74 39.33
CA ALA A 488 1.95 16.30 39.89
C ALA A 488 1.89 14.81 40.27
N LEU A 489 3.00 14.09 40.06
CA LEU A 489 3.10 12.68 40.43
C LEU A 489 3.12 12.53 41.95
N ASP A 490 2.05 11.97 42.51
CA ASP A 490 1.98 11.67 43.93
C ASP A 490 2.83 10.43 44.31
N ALA A 491 3.15 10.28 45.59
CA ALA A 491 4.02 9.21 46.08
C ALA A 491 3.44 7.81 45.86
N VAL A 492 2.12 7.64 45.94
CA VAL A 492 1.45 6.35 45.77
C VAL A 492 1.54 5.93 44.30
N THR A 493 1.24 6.86 43.39
CA THR A 493 1.35 6.63 41.94
C THR A 493 2.79 6.41 41.52
N ASN A 494 3.77 7.13 42.10
CA ASN A 494 5.18 6.90 41.83
C ASN A 494 5.63 5.48 42.21
N ILE A 495 5.20 4.97 43.38
CA ILE A 495 5.47 3.58 43.77
C ILE A 495 4.83 2.60 42.78
N PHE A 496 3.59 2.86 42.34
CA PHE A 496 2.94 2.03 41.33
C PHE A 496 3.70 2.00 40.00
N VAL A 497 4.09 3.15 39.45
CA VAL A 497 4.89 3.25 38.21
C VAL A 497 6.27 2.60 38.38
N ALA A 498 6.91 2.74 39.55
CA ALA A 498 8.17 2.07 39.86
C ALA A 498 8.03 0.53 39.86
N ARG A 499 6.94 0.00 40.40
CA ARG A 499 6.64 -1.44 40.36
C ARG A 499 6.39 -1.93 38.94
N LEU A 500 5.71 -1.17 38.09
CA LEU A 500 5.55 -1.54 36.67
C LEU A 500 6.91 -1.71 35.97
N ARG A 501 7.87 -0.85 36.28
CA ARG A 501 9.25 -0.98 35.79
C ARG A 501 9.97 -2.20 36.37
N ALA A 502 9.91 -2.39 37.69
CA ALA A 502 10.69 -3.43 38.37
C ALA A 502 10.12 -4.84 38.18
N ASP A 503 8.81 -4.99 38.34
CA ASP A 503 8.13 -6.30 38.39
C ASP A 503 7.82 -6.82 36.98
N PHE A 504 7.54 -5.92 36.03
CA PHE A 504 7.11 -6.28 34.67
C PHE A 504 8.10 -5.87 33.56
N ASN A 505 9.23 -5.25 33.92
CA ASN A 505 10.21 -4.72 32.97
C ASN A 505 9.58 -3.78 31.91
N LEU A 506 8.51 -3.07 32.30
CA LEU A 506 7.83 -2.12 31.43
C LEU A 506 8.54 -0.76 31.54
N PRO A 507 9.23 -0.24 30.50
CA PRO A 507 10.05 0.96 30.59
C PRO A 507 9.17 2.23 30.58
N ILE A 508 8.35 2.41 31.61
CA ILE A 508 7.34 3.46 31.72
C ILE A 508 7.71 4.54 32.72
N GLU A 509 7.48 5.79 32.36
CA GLU A 509 7.65 6.96 33.24
C GLU A 509 6.44 7.88 33.19
N TYR A 510 6.26 8.66 34.25
CA TYR A 510 5.30 9.75 34.28
C TYR A 510 6.01 11.07 34.00
N LEU A 511 5.47 11.86 33.08
CA LEU A 511 5.97 13.17 32.71
C LEU A 511 4.89 14.21 32.99
N GLN A 512 5.13 15.07 33.98
CA GLN A 512 4.27 16.21 34.22
C GLN A 512 4.53 17.31 33.17
N VAL A 513 3.46 17.86 32.62
CA VAL A 513 3.49 19.07 31.79
C VAL A 513 2.64 20.12 32.46
N GLU A 514 3.28 21.22 32.84
CA GLU A 514 2.61 22.38 33.42
C GLU A 514 2.21 23.32 32.28
N LEU A 515 0.94 23.71 32.24
CA LEU A 515 0.47 24.78 31.38
C LEU A 515 0.65 26.12 32.10
N PRO A 516 0.99 27.21 31.39
CA PRO A 516 0.99 28.53 32.00
C PRO A 516 -0.40 28.84 32.56
N ASP A 517 -0.47 29.41 33.75
CA ASP A 517 -1.70 29.99 34.27
C ASP A 517 -2.20 31.05 33.29
N THR A 518 -3.41 30.85 32.74
CA THR A 518 -4.07 31.77 31.80
C THR A 518 -4.46 33.08 32.44
#